data_AF-S9X1A0-F1
#
_entry.id   AF-S9X1A0-F1
#
_cell.length_a   1.000
_cell.length_b   1.000
_cell.length_c   1.000
_cell.angle_alpha   90.00
_cell.angle_beta   90.00
_cell.angle_gamma   90.00
#
_symmetry.space_group_name_H-M   'P 1'
#
loop_
_entity.id
_entity.type
_entity.pdbx_description
1 polymer ?
#
loop_
_entity_poly.entity_id
_entity_poly.type
_entity_poly.pdbx_seq_one_letter_code
_entity_poly.pdbx_strand_id
1 'polypeptide(L)' 'MDTTVQAFGSTIHILVNNAGYLTEPKPIEMAILEDYNQTFDANIRAACIMTDSMALNVSQNGKDH' A
#
# COMPACT_ATOMS: atom_id res chain seq x y z
N MET A 1 5.56 5.69 7.99
CA MET A 1 5.49 7.05 7.42
C MET A 1 6.41 8.01 8.16
N ASP A 2 6.32 8.06 9.49
CA ASP A 2 7.12 8.93 10.36
C ASP A 2 8.62 8.87 10.07
N THR A 3 9.18 7.67 9.86
CA THR A 3 10.60 7.50 9.52
C THR A 3 10.99 8.23 8.22
N THR A 4 10.15 8.17 7.18
CA THR A 4 10.40 8.85 5.90
C THR A 4 10.33 10.37 6.07
N VAL A 5 9.34 10.87 6.82
CA VAL A 5 9.17 12.31 7.09
C VAL A 5 10.34 12.86 7.89
N GLN A 6 10.79 12.12 8.92
CA GLN A 6 11.94 12.50 9.73
C GLN A 6 13.25 12.53 8.91
N ALA A 7 13.41 11.62 7.95
CA ALA A 7 14.63 11.51 7.15
C ALA A 7 14.68 12.48 5.96
N PHE A 8 13.54 12.77 5.31
CA PHE A 8 13.49 13.44 4.00
C PHE A 8 12.57 14.66 3.94
N GLY A 9 11.89 15.00 5.04
CA GLY A 9 10.92 16.09 5.09
C GLY A 9 9.50 15.65 4.78
N SER A 10 8.55 16.58 4.90
CA SER A 10 7.11 16.28 4.86
C SER A 10 6.54 16.03 3.47
N THR A 11 7.24 16.41 2.40
CA THR A 11 6.75 16.24 1.03
C THR A 11 7.17 14.89 0.48
N ILE A 12 6.19 14.10 0.05
CA ILE A 12 6.43 12.86 -0.67
C ILE A 12 5.96 13.04 -2.12
N HIS A 13 6.83 12.76 -3.07
CA HIS A 13 6.55 12.95 -4.50
C HIS A 13 6.02 11.69 -5.16
N ILE A 14 6.48 10.51 -4.72
CA ILE A 14 6.16 9.22 -5.34
C ILE A 14 5.97 8.19 -4.22
N LEU A 15 4.84 7.47 -4.27
CA LEU A 15 4.61 6.24 -3.51
C LEU A 15 4.81 5.05 -4.45
N VAL A 16 5.67 4.11 -4.09
CA VAL A 16 5.81 2.83 -4.78
C VAL A 16 5.30 1.73 -3.85
N ASN A 17 4.11 1.19 -4.12
CA ASN A 17 3.65 -0.01 -3.43
C ASN A 17 4.19 -1.25 -4.17
N ASN A 18 5.19 -1.88 -3.57
CA ASN A 18 5.84 -3.07 -4.13
C ASN A 18 5.83 -4.25 -3.14
N ALA A 19 4.95 -4.23 -2.14
CA ALA A 19 4.79 -5.36 -1.24
C ALA A 19 3.88 -6.41 -1.90
N GLY A 20 4.23 -7.69 -1.75
CA GLY A 20 3.49 -8.77 -2.35
C GLY A 20 3.61 -10.06 -1.54
N TYR A 21 2.49 -10.75 -1.38
CA TYR A 21 2.37 -12.05 -0.76
C TYR A 21 1.55 -12.98 -1.66
N LEU A 22 2.01 -14.22 -1.79
CA LEU A 22 1.32 -15.27 -2.52
C LEU A 22 1.42 -16.56 -1.71
N THR A 23 0.26 -17.14 -1.38
CA THR A 23 0.18 -18.50 -0.85
C THR A 23 0.34 -19.52 -1.98
N GLU A 24 0.60 -20.78 -1.65
CA GLU A 24 0.55 -21.84 -2.67
C GLU A 24 -0.81 -21.85 -3.37
N PRO A 25 -0.86 -21.81 -4.72
CA PRO A 25 -2.10 -21.88 -5.45
C PRO A 25 -2.86 -23.16 -5.12
N LYS A 26 -4.15 -23.01 -4.81
CA LYS A 26 -5.04 -24.13 -4.52
C LYS A 26 -6.39 -23.94 -5.22
N PRO A 27 -7.11 -25.04 -5.50
CA PRO A 27 -8.48 -24.97 -5.98
C PRO A 27 -9.36 -24.13 -5.05
N ILE A 28 -10.35 -23.43 -5.62
CA ILE A 28 -11.17 -22.49 -4.86
C ILE A 28 -11.95 -23.18 -3.73
N GLU A 29 -12.34 -24.43 -3.94
CA GLU A 29 -13.00 -25.30 -2.96
C GLU A 29 -12.11 -25.68 -1.77
N MET A 30 -10.79 -25.52 -1.87
CA MET A 30 -9.83 -25.77 -0.78
C MET A 30 -9.35 -24.47 -0.10
N ALA A 31 -9.70 -23.31 -0.65
CA ALA A 31 -9.32 -22.03 -0.07
C ALA A 31 -10.13 -21.75 1.19
N ILE A 32 -9.44 -21.40 2.28
CA ILE A 32 -10.04 -20.93 3.52
C ILE A 32 -10.01 -19.41 3.57
N LEU A 33 -10.88 -18.83 4.39
CA LEU A 33 -10.98 -17.38 4.55
C LEU A 33 -9.63 -16.72 4.86
N GLU A 34 -8.79 -17.40 5.63
CA GLU A 34 -7.46 -16.89 5.99
C GLU A 34 -6.54 -16.69 4.78
N ASP A 35 -6.63 -17.54 3.75
CA ASP A 35 -5.80 -17.38 2.54
C ASP A 35 -6.15 -16.10 1.79
N TYR A 36 -7.45 -15.79 1.73
CA TYR A 36 -7.94 -14.55 1.15
C TYR A 36 -7.53 -13.37 2.00
N ASN A 37 -7.72 -13.43 3.32
CA ASN A 37 -7.33 -12.35 4.22
C ASN A 37 -5.85 -12.02 4.05
N GLN A 38 -4.95 -13.01 4.11
CA GLN A 38 -3.52 -12.75 3.98
C GLN A 38 -3.14 -12.12 2.63
N THR A 39 -3.73 -12.63 1.54
CA THR A 39 -3.48 -12.11 0.19
C THR A 39 -4.00 -10.68 0.03
N PHE A 40 -5.23 -10.41 0.48
CA PHE A 40 -5.84 -9.09 0.37
C PHE A 40 -5.20 -8.08 1.32
N ASP A 41 -4.81 -8.49 2.52
CA ASP A 41 -4.21 -7.62 3.53
C ASP A 41 -2.86 -7.08 3.03
N ALA A 42 -2.00 -7.96 2.51
CA ALA A 42 -0.69 -7.59 2.01
C ALA A 42 -0.75 -6.84 0.67
N ASN A 43 -1.54 -7.33 -0.29
CA ASN A 43 -1.44 -6.86 -1.67
C ASN A 43 -2.39 -5.71 -1.98
N ILE A 44 -3.50 -5.59 -1.25
CA ILE A 44 -4.57 -4.62 -1.55
C ILE A 44 -4.74 -3.63 -0.39
N ARG A 45 -5.09 -4.12 0.81
CA ARG A 45 -5.42 -3.24 1.94
C ARG A 45 -4.21 -2.39 2.35
N ALA A 46 -3.02 -2.98 2.40
CA ALA A 46 -1.80 -2.22 2.67
C ALA A 46 -1.57 -1.11 1.62
N ALA A 47 -1.92 -1.33 0.34
CA ALA A 47 -1.80 -0.31 -0.69
C ALA A 47 -2.77 0.86 -0.50
N CYS A 48 -4.01 0.57 -0.12
CA CYS A 48 -4.96 1.61 0.25
C CYS A 48 -4.47 2.39 1.47
N ILE A 49 -4.05 1.70 2.55
CA ILE A 49 -3.57 2.34 3.77
C ILE A 49 -2.36 3.25 3.51
N MET A 50 -1.39 2.80 2.70
CA MET A 50 -0.22 3.61 2.38
C MET A 50 -0.61 4.85 1.55
N THR A 51 -1.54 4.68 0.60
CA THR A 51 -2.06 5.79 -0.21
C THR A 51 -2.79 6.82 0.65
N ASP A 52 -3.69 6.35 1.53
CA ASP A 52 -4.46 7.20 2.44
C ASP A 52 -3.53 7.94 3.41
N SER A 53 -2.55 7.24 3.98
CA SER A 53 -1.59 7.83 4.91
C SER A 53 -0.82 8.99 4.27
N MET A 54 -0.54 8.90 2.97
CA MET A 54 0.24 9.90 2.25
C MET A 54 -0.60 11.04 1.67
N ALA A 55 -1.93 10.97 1.69
CA ALA A 55 -2.79 11.94 1.02
C ALA A 55 -2.54 13.40 1.44
N LEU A 56 -2.11 13.64 2.69
CA LEU A 56 -1.78 14.96 3.21
C LEU A 56 -0.36 15.43 2.85
N ASN A 57 0.50 14.54 2.38
CA ASN A 57 1.93 14.75 2.17
C ASN A 57 2.33 14.70 0.69
N VAL A 58 1.41 14.31 -0.19
CA VAL A 58 1.63 14.37 -1.64
C VAL A 58 1.70 15.82 -2.10
N SER A 59 2.77 16.15 -2.82
CA SER A 59 2.94 17.48 -3.42
C SER A 59 1.80 17.79 -4.40
N GLN A 60 1.15 18.95 -4.26
CA GLN A 60 0.11 19.42 -5.18
C GLN A 60 0.67 20.12 -6.43
N ASN A 61 1.96 19.95 -6.76
CA ASN A 61 2.66 20.63 -7.87
C ASN A 61 2.12 20.32 -9.30
N GLY A 62 0.91 19.80 -9.45
CA GLY A 62 0.25 19.54 -10.74
C GLY A 62 -1.15 20.14 -10.89
N LYS A 63 -1.60 21.02 -9.98
CA LYS A 63 -2.93 21.68 -10.08
C LYS A 63 -2.93 23.10 -10.65
N ASP A 64 -1.75 23.63 -10.97
CA ASP A 64 -1.57 25.00 -11.47
C ASP A 64 -1.22 25.02 -12.98
N HIS A 65 -2.01 24.34 -13.81
CA HIS A 65 -1.96 24.46 -15.27
C HIS A 65 -3.38 24.49 -15.86
#